data_AF-A0A961LAV7-F1
#
_entry.id   AF-A0A961LAV7-F1
#
_cell.length_a   1.000
_cell.length_b   1.000
_cell.length_c   1.000
_cell.angle_alpha   90.00
_cell.angle_beta   90.00
_cell.angle_gamma   90.00
#
_symmetry.space_group_name_H-M   'P 1'
#
loop_
_entity.id
_entity.type
_entity.pdbx_description
1 polymer ?
#
loop_
_entity_poly.entity_id
_entity_poly.type
_entity_poly.pdbx_seq_one_letter_code
_entity_poly.pdbx_strand_id
1 'polypeptide(L)'
;MPAFRTLDDVSLSGKRVLCRVDLNVPVANGVVTDATRIERVAPTLREIMDKGGALIVLAHFDRPKGKVVPEMSLKPVAPALEKALGRPVRFVFTDWREPPAVEVRPGECVLMENTRYHPGEEKNDEAFSKMLAGLGDLFVNDAFSAAHRAHCSTEGIAHFIPSFAGRAMEAELCALQAALETPNRPLVAVVGGAKVSTKLDLLGNLSGIADTIVIGGG
;
A
#
# COMPACT_ATOMS: atom_id res chain seq x y z
N MET A 1 12.45 -14.22 13.14
CA MET A 1 11.67 -14.15 11.89
C MET A 1 10.49 -13.21 12.15
N PRO A 2 10.12 -12.35 11.19
CA PRO A 2 8.97 -11.47 11.36
C PRO A 2 7.70 -12.30 11.65
N ALA A 3 6.77 -11.74 12.44
CA ALA A 3 5.51 -12.41 12.80
C ALA A 3 4.47 -12.44 11.66
N PHE A 4 4.86 -12.02 10.45
CA PHE A 4 4.00 -11.88 9.27
C PHE A 4 4.67 -12.52 8.05
N ARG A 5 3.84 -12.97 7.09
CA ARG A 5 4.32 -13.58 5.85
C ARG A 5 4.80 -12.51 4.86
N THR A 6 5.84 -12.82 4.12
CA THR A 6 6.54 -11.95 3.16
C THR A 6 6.55 -12.57 1.75
N LEU A 7 7.13 -11.88 0.77
CA LEU A 7 7.33 -12.42 -0.58
C LEU A 7 8.26 -13.65 -0.63
N ASP A 8 8.99 -13.94 0.45
CA ASP A 8 9.86 -15.12 0.54
C ASP A 8 9.10 -16.39 0.96
N ASP A 9 7.88 -16.24 1.46
CA ASP A 9 7.02 -17.32 1.94
C ASP A 9 6.08 -17.87 0.86
N VAL A 10 6.22 -17.43 -0.40
CA VAL A 10 5.28 -17.76 -1.48
C VAL A 10 5.94 -17.84 -2.86
N SER A 11 5.46 -18.77 -3.69
CA SER A 11 5.79 -18.81 -5.11
C SER A 11 4.85 -17.94 -5.92
N LEU A 12 5.40 -16.98 -6.66
CA LEU A 12 4.65 -16.02 -7.46
C LEU A 12 4.47 -16.46 -8.92
N SER A 13 5.24 -17.45 -9.37
CA SER A 13 5.26 -17.88 -10.77
C SER A 13 3.88 -18.36 -11.24
N GLY A 14 3.35 -17.70 -12.27
CA GLY A 14 2.05 -18.04 -12.85
C GLY A 14 0.84 -17.61 -12.02
N LYS A 15 1.05 -16.88 -10.92
CA LYS A 15 -0.03 -16.36 -10.06
C LYS A 15 -0.42 -14.94 -10.45
N ARG A 16 -1.71 -14.63 -10.36
CA ARG A 16 -2.22 -13.25 -10.39
C ARG A 16 -2.02 -12.63 -9.01
N VAL A 17 -1.20 -11.59 -8.94
CA VAL A 17 -0.77 -10.97 -7.68
C VAL A 17 -1.41 -9.60 -7.57
N LEU A 18 -2.34 -9.45 -6.61
CA LEU A 18 -2.91 -8.15 -6.27
C LEU A 18 -1.97 -7.45 -5.31
N CYS A 19 -1.38 -6.33 -5.72
CA CYS A 19 -0.46 -5.56 -4.88
C CYS A 19 -1.04 -4.20 -4.54
N ARG A 20 -1.37 -3.98 -3.25
CA ARG A 20 -1.80 -2.67 -2.75
C ARG A 20 -0.60 -1.78 -2.45
N VAL A 21 -0.53 -0.62 -3.10
CA VAL A 21 0.58 0.34 -2.96
C VAL A 21 0.07 1.75 -2.69
N ASP A 22 0.91 2.62 -2.12
CA ASP A 22 0.60 4.04 -1.97
C ASP A 22 1.10 4.84 -3.19
N LEU A 23 0.18 5.15 -4.11
CA LEU A 23 0.45 6.00 -5.27
C LEU A 23 -0.20 7.39 -5.16
N ASN A 24 -0.52 7.83 -3.95
CA ASN A 24 -1.09 9.16 -3.72
C ASN A 24 0.01 10.22 -3.80
N VAL A 25 0.43 10.54 -5.03
CA VAL A 25 1.50 11.48 -5.38
C VAL A 25 0.95 12.82 -5.85
N PRO A 26 1.69 13.92 -5.73
CA PRO A 26 1.29 15.19 -6.31
C PRO A 26 1.33 15.11 -7.84
N VAL A 27 0.24 15.58 -8.47
CA VAL A 27 0.08 15.64 -9.93
C VAL A 27 -0.24 17.08 -10.30
N ALA A 28 0.49 17.63 -11.27
CA ALA A 28 0.22 18.94 -11.86
C ALA A 28 0.13 18.80 -13.37
N ASN A 29 -0.92 19.36 -13.98
CA ASN A 29 -1.17 19.28 -15.43
C ASN A 29 -1.12 17.84 -15.99
N GLY A 30 -1.61 16.87 -15.22
CA GLY A 30 -1.61 15.45 -15.61
C GLY A 30 -0.24 14.77 -15.54
N VAL A 31 0.76 15.39 -14.89
CA VAL A 31 2.11 14.85 -14.74
C VAL A 31 2.46 14.74 -13.25
N VAL A 32 3.02 13.60 -12.84
CA VAL A 32 3.56 13.40 -11.49
C VAL A 32 4.74 14.34 -11.25
N THR A 33 4.67 15.15 -10.20
CA THR A 33 5.75 16.12 -9.86
C THR A 33 6.74 15.59 -8.82
N ASP A 34 6.35 14.57 -8.06
CA ASP A 34 7.21 13.87 -7.09
C ASP A 34 6.93 12.36 -7.17
N ALA A 35 7.94 11.61 -7.60
CA ALA A 35 7.86 10.16 -7.80
C ALA A 35 8.30 9.35 -6.58
N THR A 36 8.66 9.98 -5.45
CA THR A 36 9.25 9.32 -4.27
C THR A 36 8.42 8.11 -3.80
N ARG A 37 7.08 8.24 -3.77
CA ARG A 37 6.20 7.11 -3.36
C ARG A 37 6.20 5.97 -4.37
N ILE A 38 6.28 6.29 -5.66
CA ILE A 38 6.32 5.31 -6.75
C ILE A 38 7.64 4.53 -6.68
N GLU A 39 8.76 5.25 -6.57
CA GLU A 39 10.10 4.66 -6.47
C GLU A 39 10.24 3.76 -5.25
N ARG A 40 9.60 4.13 -4.13
CA ARG A 40 9.61 3.36 -2.89
C ARG A 40 8.97 1.97 -3.03
N VAL A 41 7.90 1.84 -3.82
CA VAL A 41 7.18 0.55 -4.00
C VAL A 41 7.68 -0.24 -5.23
N ALA A 42 8.40 0.42 -6.14
CA ALA A 42 8.93 -0.20 -7.36
C ALA A 42 9.76 -1.48 -7.11
N PRO A 43 10.56 -1.63 -6.03
CA PRO A 43 11.26 -2.88 -5.74
C PRO A 43 10.31 -4.08 -5.56
N THR A 44 9.25 -3.93 -4.77
CA THR A 44 8.23 -4.98 -4.55
C THR A 44 7.58 -5.39 -5.87
N LEU A 45 7.18 -4.41 -6.67
CA LEU A 45 6.48 -4.64 -7.94
C LEU A 45 7.40 -5.33 -8.97
N ARG A 46 8.67 -4.91 -9.07
CA ARG A 46 9.66 -5.58 -9.92
C ARG A 46 9.91 -7.01 -9.49
N GLU A 47 10.09 -7.25 -8.19
CA GLU A 47 10.31 -8.58 -7.66
C GLU A 47 9.16 -9.54 -7.99
N ILE A 48 7.91 -9.07 -7.88
CA ILE A 48 6.73 -9.86 -8.25
C ILE A 48 6.78 -10.27 -9.73
N MET A 49 7.07 -9.32 -10.62
CA MET A 49 7.16 -9.60 -12.05
C MET A 49 8.35 -10.50 -12.39
N ASP A 50 9.51 -10.28 -11.75
CA ASP A 50 10.74 -11.06 -11.94
C ASP A 50 10.59 -12.52 -11.52
N LYS A 51 9.82 -12.76 -10.46
CA LYS A 51 9.43 -14.10 -10.00
C LYS A 51 8.29 -14.71 -10.83
N GLY A 52 7.88 -14.10 -11.95
CA GLY A 52 6.88 -14.62 -12.87
C GLY A 52 5.42 -14.40 -12.44
N GLY A 53 5.17 -13.46 -11.53
CA GLY A 53 3.82 -13.04 -11.15
C GLY A 53 3.18 -12.16 -12.22
N ALA A 54 1.87 -12.32 -12.40
CA ALA A 54 1.04 -11.44 -13.21
C ALA A 54 0.49 -10.32 -12.31
N LEU A 55 1.09 -9.13 -12.39
CA LEU A 55 0.93 -8.08 -11.38
C LEU A 55 -0.29 -7.20 -11.65
N ILE A 56 -1.17 -7.07 -10.65
CA ILE A 56 -2.32 -6.18 -10.64
C ILE A 56 -2.15 -5.19 -9.48
N VAL A 57 -1.87 -3.94 -9.81
CA VAL A 57 -1.61 -2.87 -8.86
C VAL A 57 -2.91 -2.20 -8.46
N LEU A 58 -3.18 -2.19 -7.15
CA LEU A 58 -4.29 -1.49 -6.53
C LEU A 58 -3.77 -0.25 -5.80
N ALA A 59 -4.41 0.90 -6.01
CA ALA A 59 -4.10 2.11 -5.27
C ALA A 59 -5.33 2.99 -5.09
N HIS A 60 -5.18 3.99 -4.23
CA HIS A 60 -6.12 5.08 -4.13
C HIS A 60 -5.45 6.38 -4.55
N PHE A 61 -6.25 7.35 -4.96
CA PHE A 61 -5.79 8.70 -5.27
C PHE A 61 -6.79 9.70 -4.71
N ASP A 62 -6.32 10.58 -3.82
CA ASP A 62 -7.15 11.56 -3.12
C ASP A 62 -8.43 10.95 -2.48
N ARG A 63 -9.53 11.72 -2.43
CA ARG A 63 -10.79 11.40 -1.74
C ARG A 63 -12.00 11.66 -2.63
N PRO A 64 -12.29 10.74 -3.57
CA PRO A 64 -13.42 10.87 -4.50
C PRO A 64 -14.79 10.56 -3.86
N LYS A 65 -14.81 10.09 -2.60
CA LYS A 65 -16.03 9.80 -1.83
C LYS A 65 -16.98 8.81 -2.52
N GLY A 66 -16.45 7.73 -3.09
CA GLY A 66 -17.25 6.68 -3.73
C GLY A 66 -17.89 7.09 -5.06
N LYS A 67 -17.29 8.05 -5.76
CA LYS A 67 -17.75 8.53 -7.07
C LYS A 67 -16.61 8.48 -8.06
N VAL A 68 -16.94 8.35 -9.35
CA VAL A 68 -15.95 8.53 -10.42
C VAL A 68 -15.70 10.02 -10.57
N VAL A 69 -14.47 10.45 -10.32
CA VAL A 69 -14.03 11.85 -10.40
C VAL A 69 -12.79 11.89 -11.30
N PRO A 70 -12.88 12.31 -12.58
CA PRO A 70 -11.78 12.21 -13.54
C PRO A 70 -10.44 12.79 -13.06
N GLU A 71 -10.47 13.86 -12.28
CA GLU A 71 -9.31 14.53 -11.70
C GLU A 71 -8.61 13.68 -10.62
N MET A 72 -9.32 12.68 -10.07
CA MET A 72 -8.82 11.75 -9.08
C MET A 72 -8.53 10.35 -9.68
N SER A 73 -8.31 10.27 -10.98
CA SER A 73 -7.91 9.05 -11.67
C SER A 73 -6.44 8.71 -11.44
N LEU A 74 -6.12 7.42 -11.44
CA LEU A 74 -4.74 6.92 -11.44
C LEU A 74 -4.09 6.91 -12.84
N LYS A 75 -4.87 7.19 -13.90
CA LYS A 75 -4.35 7.23 -15.28
C LYS A 75 -3.10 8.11 -15.45
N PRO A 76 -3.02 9.33 -14.86
CA PRO A 76 -1.82 10.18 -14.94
C PRO A 76 -0.58 9.60 -14.23
N VAL A 77 -0.77 8.64 -13.33
CA VAL A 77 0.32 8.02 -12.56
C VAL A 77 0.97 6.87 -13.33
N ALA A 78 0.24 6.23 -14.27
CA ALA A 78 0.74 5.08 -15.02
C ALA A 78 2.08 5.32 -15.74
N PRO A 79 2.32 6.46 -16.43
CA PRO A 79 3.62 6.71 -17.08
C PRO A 79 4.79 6.83 -16.09
N ALA A 80 4.55 7.42 -14.92
CA ALA A 80 5.59 7.54 -13.89
C ALA A 80 5.90 6.17 -13.26
N LEU A 81 4.87 5.34 -13.06
CA LEU A 81 5.05 3.96 -12.62
C LEU A 81 5.82 3.12 -13.65
N GLU A 82 5.46 3.21 -14.93
CA GLU A 82 6.19 2.56 -16.04
C GLU A 82 7.67 2.93 -16.05
N LYS A 83 7.97 4.23 -15.92
CA LYS A 83 9.35 4.73 -15.81
C LYS A 83 10.09 4.15 -14.61
N ALA A 84 9.47 4.10 -13.43
CA ALA A 84 10.09 3.57 -12.22
C ALA A 84 10.33 2.06 -12.28
N LEU A 85 9.45 1.32 -12.96
CA LEU A 85 9.59 -0.12 -13.16
C LEU A 85 10.55 -0.48 -14.30
N GLY A 86 10.76 0.43 -15.25
CA GLY A 86 11.48 0.13 -16.50
C GLY A 86 10.75 -0.90 -17.37
N ARG A 87 9.42 -1.02 -17.21
CA ARG A 87 8.57 -2.03 -17.86
C ARG A 87 7.20 -1.44 -18.19
N PRO A 88 6.54 -1.91 -19.27
CA PRO A 88 5.22 -1.44 -19.64
C PRO A 88 4.20 -1.58 -18.52
N VAL A 89 3.40 -0.53 -18.31
CA VAL A 89 2.27 -0.55 -17.36
C VAL A 89 0.98 -0.25 -18.10
N ARG A 90 0.07 -1.23 -18.14
CA ARG A 90 -1.26 -1.05 -18.72
C ARG A 90 -2.21 -0.47 -17.68
N PHE A 91 -2.75 0.72 -17.93
CA PHE A 91 -3.83 1.26 -17.11
C PHE A 91 -5.18 0.64 -17.49
N VAL A 92 -5.97 0.21 -16.50
CA VAL A 92 -7.31 -0.35 -16.68
C VAL A 92 -8.33 0.50 -15.93
N PHE A 93 -9.20 1.17 -16.69
CA PHE A 93 -10.32 1.91 -16.13
C PHE A 93 -11.40 0.96 -15.60
N THR A 94 -11.94 1.28 -14.42
CA THR A 94 -13.15 0.66 -13.87
C THR A 94 -13.81 1.65 -12.91
N ASP A 95 -15.13 1.65 -12.86
CA ASP A 95 -15.90 2.38 -11.84
C ASP A 95 -16.20 1.52 -10.60
N TRP A 96 -15.71 0.27 -10.60
CA TRP A 96 -15.85 -0.74 -9.56
C TRP A 96 -17.29 -1.19 -9.26
N ARG A 97 -18.28 -0.81 -10.08
CA ARG A 97 -19.68 -1.22 -9.87
C ARG A 97 -19.90 -2.69 -10.24
N GLU A 98 -19.14 -3.16 -11.21
CA GLU A 98 -19.11 -4.55 -11.66
C GLU A 98 -17.65 -5.07 -11.65
N PRO A 99 -17.44 -6.39 -11.55
CA PRO A 99 -16.09 -6.97 -11.61
C PRO A 99 -15.41 -6.62 -12.95
N PRO A 100 -14.25 -5.92 -12.94
CA PRO A 100 -13.56 -5.60 -14.18
C PRO A 100 -12.95 -6.85 -14.81
N ALA A 101 -13.05 -6.96 -16.14
CA ALA A 101 -12.29 -7.95 -16.89
C ALA A 101 -10.82 -7.50 -16.96
N VAL A 102 -9.94 -8.19 -16.23
CA VAL A 102 -8.50 -7.89 -16.18
C VAL A 102 -7.73 -9.09 -16.70
N GLU A 103 -7.18 -8.95 -17.90
CA GLU A 103 -6.18 -9.87 -18.42
C GLU A 103 -4.79 -9.35 -18.05
N VAL A 104 -3.95 -10.22 -17.49
CA VAL A 104 -2.55 -9.93 -17.18
C VAL A 104 -1.76 -11.23 -17.29
N ARG A 105 -0.60 -11.19 -17.94
CA ARG A 105 0.27 -12.36 -18.10
C ARG A 105 1.42 -12.31 -17.08
N PRO A 106 2.05 -13.46 -16.75
CA PRO A 106 3.29 -13.48 -15.99
C PRO A 106 4.31 -12.45 -16.50
N GLY A 107 4.83 -11.62 -15.60
CA GLY A 107 5.78 -10.55 -15.91
C GLY A 107 5.17 -9.24 -16.41
N GLU A 108 3.86 -9.19 -16.68
CA GLU A 108 3.14 -7.96 -17.01
C GLU A 108 2.64 -7.23 -15.76
N CYS A 109 2.43 -5.91 -15.90
CA CYS A 109 1.87 -5.05 -14.87
C CYS A 109 0.62 -4.33 -15.38
N VAL A 110 -0.46 -4.41 -14.61
CA VAL A 110 -1.68 -3.61 -14.78
C VAL A 110 -1.83 -2.67 -13.60
N LEU A 111 -2.11 -1.38 -13.86
CA LEU A 111 -2.56 -0.43 -12.86
C LEU A 111 -4.08 -0.28 -12.95
N MET A 112 -4.78 -0.71 -11.90
CA MET A 112 -6.22 -0.53 -11.80
C MET A 112 -6.57 0.91 -11.42
N GLU A 113 -7.77 1.33 -11.80
CA GLU A 113 -8.32 2.63 -11.40
C GLU A 113 -8.50 2.74 -9.87
N ASN A 114 -8.59 3.99 -9.39
CA ASN A 114 -8.71 4.37 -7.99
C ASN A 114 -9.75 3.53 -7.22
N THR A 115 -9.31 2.76 -6.22
CA THR A 115 -10.19 1.89 -5.42
C THR A 115 -11.28 2.68 -4.67
N ARG A 116 -11.03 3.95 -4.37
CA ARG A 116 -12.00 4.82 -3.68
C ARG A 116 -13.14 5.32 -4.56
N TYR A 117 -13.16 5.01 -5.86
CA TYR A 117 -14.36 5.20 -6.68
C TYR A 117 -15.50 4.28 -6.23
N HIS A 118 -15.21 3.14 -5.59
CA HIS A 118 -16.26 2.32 -4.99
C HIS A 118 -16.69 2.90 -3.62
N PRO A 119 -17.99 3.12 -3.37
CA PRO A 119 -18.48 3.66 -2.09
C PRO A 119 -18.31 2.70 -0.90
N GLY A 120 -18.07 1.42 -1.17
CA GLY A 120 -17.79 0.40 -0.16
C GLY A 120 -16.34 0.35 0.33
N GLU A 121 -15.38 0.91 -0.42
CA GLU A 121 -13.94 0.82 -0.11
C GLU A 121 -13.62 1.30 1.31
N GLU A 122 -14.05 2.51 1.67
CA GLU A 122 -13.76 3.11 2.98
C GLU A 122 -14.64 2.53 4.11
N LYS A 123 -15.65 1.72 3.77
CA LYS A 123 -16.56 1.06 4.72
C LYS A 123 -16.18 -0.39 4.99
N ASN A 124 -15.11 -0.88 4.37
CA ASN A 124 -14.72 -2.28 4.38
C ASN A 124 -15.86 -3.22 3.97
N ASP A 125 -16.59 -2.83 2.93
CA ASP A 125 -17.70 -3.62 2.40
C ASP A 125 -17.25 -5.03 1.98
N GLU A 126 -17.97 -6.04 2.45
CA GLU A 126 -17.62 -7.45 2.24
C GLU A 126 -17.75 -7.86 0.77
N ALA A 127 -18.80 -7.38 0.07
CA ALA A 127 -19.04 -7.72 -1.32
C ALA A 127 -17.95 -7.14 -2.22
N PHE A 128 -17.53 -5.90 -1.97
CA PHE A 128 -16.41 -5.30 -2.69
C PHE A 128 -15.08 -5.99 -2.39
N SER A 129 -14.85 -6.38 -1.13
CA SER A 129 -13.64 -7.15 -0.76
C SER A 129 -13.56 -8.50 -1.47
N LYS A 130 -14.68 -9.22 -1.59
CA LYS A 130 -14.78 -10.47 -2.38
C LYS A 130 -14.56 -10.23 -3.87
N MET A 131 -15.11 -9.14 -4.42
CA MET A 131 -14.88 -8.76 -5.81
C MET A 131 -13.39 -8.53 -6.08
N LEU A 132 -12.71 -7.75 -5.23
CA LEU A 132 -11.27 -7.52 -5.33
C LEU A 132 -10.50 -8.83 -5.23
N ALA A 133 -10.82 -9.68 -4.25
CA ALA A 133 -10.18 -10.97 -4.06
C ALA A 133 -10.31 -11.89 -5.29
N GLY A 134 -11.44 -11.84 -6.00
CA GLY A 134 -11.65 -12.63 -7.23
C GLY A 134 -10.74 -12.26 -8.41
N LEU A 135 -10.09 -11.09 -8.37
CA LEU A 135 -9.18 -10.65 -9.43
C LEU A 135 -7.80 -11.35 -9.37
N GLY A 136 -7.45 -11.94 -8.23
CA GLY A 136 -6.12 -12.48 -7.98
C GLY A 136 -6.12 -13.82 -7.26
N ASP A 137 -4.94 -14.42 -7.16
CA ASP A 137 -4.75 -15.68 -6.43
C ASP A 137 -4.11 -15.42 -5.05
N LEU A 138 -3.43 -14.28 -4.88
CA LEU A 138 -2.84 -13.83 -3.63
C LEU A 138 -2.79 -12.29 -3.55
N PHE A 139 -2.68 -11.80 -2.33
CA PHE A 139 -2.64 -10.39 -1.98
C PHE A 139 -1.30 -10.00 -1.36
N VAL A 140 -0.72 -8.91 -1.84
CA VAL A 140 0.47 -8.26 -1.28
C VAL A 140 0.08 -6.87 -0.81
N ASN A 141 0.28 -6.56 0.47
CA ASN A 141 0.09 -5.21 0.98
C ASN A 141 1.45 -4.53 1.15
N ASP A 142 1.68 -3.48 0.36
CA ASP A 142 2.89 -2.65 0.38
C ASP A 142 2.56 -1.16 0.66
N ALA A 143 1.39 -0.90 1.25
CA ALA A 143 0.87 0.44 1.52
C ALA A 143 0.76 0.71 3.03
N PHE A 144 1.89 0.75 3.75
CA PHE A 144 1.92 0.98 5.20
C PHE A 144 1.15 2.25 5.64
N SER A 145 1.28 3.34 4.88
CA SER A 145 0.58 4.61 5.12
C SER A 145 -0.96 4.48 5.14
N ALA A 146 -1.50 3.48 4.44
CA ALA A 146 -2.94 3.21 4.36
C ALA A 146 -3.39 2.07 5.30
N ALA A 147 -2.46 1.30 5.86
CA ALA A 147 -2.76 0.10 6.65
C ALA A 147 -3.42 0.39 8.01
N HIS A 148 -3.33 1.63 8.51
CA HIS A 148 -4.01 2.07 9.73
C HIS A 148 -5.54 2.17 9.59
N ARG A 149 -6.09 1.95 8.39
CA ARG A 149 -7.54 1.95 8.13
C ARG A 149 -7.97 0.60 7.59
N ALA A 150 -9.04 0.07 8.17
CA ALA A 150 -9.71 -1.12 7.68
C ALA A 150 -10.57 -0.75 6.46
N HIS A 151 -10.00 -0.84 5.27
CA HIS A 151 -10.69 -0.65 3.99
C HIS A 151 -10.66 -1.97 3.20
N CYS A 152 -11.52 -2.10 2.17
CA CYS A 152 -11.59 -3.33 1.37
C CYS A 152 -10.22 -3.67 0.75
N SER A 153 -9.53 -2.70 0.15
CA SER A 153 -8.25 -2.91 -0.51
C SER A 153 -7.02 -2.99 0.41
N THR A 154 -7.17 -2.79 1.72
CA THR A 154 -6.06 -2.83 2.70
C THR A 154 -6.20 -3.94 3.73
N GLU A 155 -7.43 -4.29 4.09
CA GLU A 155 -7.76 -5.22 5.18
C GLU A 155 -8.79 -6.27 4.71
N GLY A 156 -9.94 -5.84 4.17
CA GLY A 156 -11.05 -6.73 3.85
C GLY A 156 -10.68 -7.87 2.89
N ILE A 157 -9.90 -7.56 1.85
CA ILE A 157 -9.40 -8.53 0.87
C ILE A 157 -8.57 -9.66 1.51
N ALA A 158 -7.84 -9.37 2.59
CA ALA A 158 -6.93 -10.32 3.22
C ALA A 158 -7.64 -11.48 3.94
N HIS A 159 -8.96 -11.37 4.15
CA HIS A 159 -9.80 -12.45 4.70
C HIS A 159 -10.18 -13.50 3.66
N PHE A 160 -10.06 -13.19 2.36
CA PHE A 160 -10.55 -14.05 1.28
C PHE A 160 -9.45 -14.76 0.50
N ILE A 161 -8.24 -14.20 0.48
CA ILE A 161 -7.10 -14.77 -0.25
C ILE A 161 -5.80 -14.67 0.58
N PRO A 162 -4.81 -15.56 0.35
CA PRO A 162 -3.53 -15.51 1.04
C PRO A 162 -2.87 -14.13 0.93
N SER A 163 -2.44 -13.59 2.08
CA SER A 163 -1.92 -12.24 2.23
C SER A 163 -0.46 -12.22 2.71
N PHE A 164 0.32 -11.32 2.11
CA PHE A 164 1.76 -11.15 2.33
C PHE A 164 2.13 -9.66 2.43
N ALA A 165 3.19 -9.33 3.16
CA ALA A 165 3.77 -8.01 3.17
C ALA A 165 4.67 -7.81 1.92
N GLY A 166 4.55 -6.65 1.27
CA GLY A 166 5.55 -6.19 0.31
C GLY A 166 6.81 -5.67 1.01
N ARG A 167 7.85 -5.32 0.25
CA ARG A 167 9.15 -4.94 0.82
C ARG A 167 9.13 -3.61 1.57
N ALA A 168 8.34 -2.63 1.11
CA ALA A 168 8.19 -1.36 1.81
C ALA A 168 7.38 -1.51 3.10
N MET A 169 6.37 -2.39 3.11
CA MET A 169 5.63 -2.77 4.33
C MET A 169 6.53 -3.54 5.30
N GLU A 170 7.25 -4.55 4.83
CA GLU A 170 8.18 -5.35 5.62
C GLU A 170 9.23 -4.46 6.30
N ALA A 171 9.83 -3.53 5.56
CA ALA A 171 10.81 -2.59 6.12
C ALA A 171 10.23 -1.73 7.25
N GLU A 172 9.02 -1.20 7.10
CA GLU A 172 8.35 -0.40 8.15
C GLU A 172 8.02 -1.24 9.38
N LEU A 173 7.46 -2.44 9.19
CA LEU A 173 7.11 -3.34 10.28
C LEU A 173 8.36 -3.79 11.05
N CYS A 174 9.43 -4.15 10.35
CA CYS A 174 10.71 -4.51 10.96
C CYS A 174 11.32 -3.33 11.75
N ALA A 175 11.28 -2.11 11.20
CA ALA A 175 11.77 -0.92 11.89
C ALA A 175 10.97 -0.62 13.17
N LEU A 176 9.65 -0.73 13.11
CA LEU A 176 8.77 -0.56 14.27
C LEU A 176 8.99 -1.64 15.32
N GLN A 177 9.11 -2.91 14.91
CA GLN A 177 9.38 -4.01 15.82
C GLN A 177 10.73 -3.85 16.53
N ALA A 178 11.77 -3.47 15.78
CA ALA A 178 13.08 -3.18 16.35
C ALA A 178 13.06 -1.99 17.32
N ALA A 179 12.22 -0.97 17.08
CA ALA A 179 12.13 0.20 17.95
C ALA A 179 11.24 -0.01 19.20
N LEU A 180 10.19 -0.82 19.09
CA LEU A 180 9.14 -0.93 20.13
C LEU A 180 9.20 -2.23 20.94
N GLU A 181 9.53 -3.36 20.32
CA GLU A 181 9.50 -4.67 21.00
C GLU A 181 10.89 -5.10 21.49
N THR A 182 11.91 -4.91 20.64
CA THR A 182 13.28 -5.38 20.91
C THR A 182 14.34 -4.27 20.71
N PRO A 183 14.20 -3.11 21.36
CA PRO A 183 15.10 -1.99 21.14
C PRO A 183 16.50 -2.27 21.67
N ASN A 184 17.49 -1.88 20.86
CA ASN A 184 18.86 -1.72 21.34
C ASN A 184 18.89 -0.58 22.38
N ARG A 185 19.48 -0.85 23.54
CA ARG A 185 19.57 0.12 24.64
C ARG A 185 20.95 0.80 24.67
N PRO A 186 21.02 2.11 25.01
CA PRO A 186 19.89 2.96 25.44
C PRO A 186 18.99 3.41 24.27
N LEU A 187 17.68 3.25 24.41
CA LEU A 187 16.68 3.75 23.47
C LEU A 187 16.31 5.20 23.82
N VAL A 188 16.64 6.12 22.92
CA VAL A 188 16.26 7.53 23.05
C VAL A 188 15.14 7.85 22.08
N ALA A 189 13.98 8.26 22.60
CA ALA A 189 12.85 8.72 21.80
C ALA A 189 12.84 10.26 21.73
N VAL A 190 12.88 10.81 20.52
CA VAL A 190 12.79 12.27 20.29
C VAL A 190 11.39 12.61 19.81
N VAL A 191 10.63 13.35 20.61
CA VAL A 191 9.24 13.73 20.31
C VAL A 191 9.15 15.23 20.09
N GLY A 192 8.85 15.61 18.85
CA GLY A 192 8.62 16.97 18.41
C GLY A 192 7.15 17.29 18.14
N GLY A 193 6.78 18.56 18.16
CA GLY A 193 5.46 19.05 17.73
C GLY A 193 5.17 20.47 18.17
N ALA A 194 4.05 21.03 17.71
CA ALA A 194 3.56 22.35 18.15
C ALA A 194 2.45 22.25 19.23
N LYS A 195 2.00 21.03 19.55
CA LYS A 195 0.94 20.77 20.52
C LYS A 195 1.19 19.44 21.22
N VAL A 196 1.60 19.50 22.48
CA VAL A 196 1.79 18.32 23.35
C VAL A 196 0.52 17.47 23.48
N SER A 197 -0.66 18.09 23.51
CA SER A 197 -1.95 17.38 23.65
C SER A 197 -2.18 16.32 22.57
N THR A 198 -1.66 16.54 21.35
CA THR A 198 -1.77 15.58 20.24
C THR A 198 -0.81 14.39 20.34
N LYS A 199 0.07 14.39 21.34
CA LYS A 199 1.16 13.42 21.50
C LYS A 199 1.10 12.66 22.83
N LEU A 200 0.08 12.91 23.66
CA LEU A 200 -0.03 12.29 24.99
C LEU A 200 -0.07 10.76 24.92
N ASP A 201 -0.89 10.21 24.03
CA ASP A 201 -0.98 8.75 23.86
C ASP A 201 0.35 8.14 23.37
N LEU A 202 1.02 8.84 22.44
CA LEU A 202 2.34 8.43 21.95
C LEU A 202 3.38 8.46 23.09
N LEU A 203 3.41 9.52 23.89
CA LEU A 203 4.31 9.63 25.03
C LEU A 203 4.03 8.56 26.09
N GLY A 204 2.75 8.26 26.34
CA GLY A 204 2.33 7.18 27.22
C GLY A 204 2.92 5.84 26.78
N ASN A 205 2.76 5.48 25.50
CA ASN A 205 3.33 4.26 24.94
C ASN A 205 4.87 4.25 24.99
N LEU A 206 5.53 5.36 24.62
CA LEU A 206 6.98 5.45 24.59
C LEU A 206 7.62 5.42 25.99
N SER A 207 6.92 5.93 27.01
CA SER A 207 7.41 5.95 28.39
C SER A 207 7.61 4.56 28.98
N GLY A 208 6.88 3.56 28.48
CA GLY A 208 7.04 2.16 28.89
C GLY A 208 8.23 1.46 28.25
N ILE A 209 8.87 2.05 27.23
CA ILE A 209 9.84 1.37 26.36
C ILE A 209 11.19 2.10 26.36
N ALA A 210 11.19 3.42 26.16
CA ALA A 210 12.39 4.24 26.00
C ALA A 210 13.15 4.48 27.32
N ASP A 211 14.49 4.46 27.25
CA ASP A 211 15.37 4.81 28.37
C ASP A 211 15.43 6.34 28.58
N THR A 212 15.23 7.11 27.52
CA THR A 212 15.23 8.57 27.56
C THR A 212 14.21 9.11 26.56
N ILE A 213 13.40 10.07 26.99
CA ILE A 213 12.49 10.81 26.11
C ILE A 213 12.95 12.26 26.06
N VAL A 214 13.32 12.72 24.87
CA VAL A 214 13.65 14.12 24.59
C VAL A 214 12.43 14.77 23.95
N ILE A 215 11.89 15.78 24.61
CA ILE A 215 10.74 16.54 24.11
C ILE A 215 11.26 17.89 23.61
N GLY A 216 10.88 18.23 22.37
CA GLY A 216 11.19 19.52 21.77
C GLY A 216 9.99 20.08 21.00
N GLY A 217 10.04 21.37 20.67
CA GLY A 217 8.90 22.07 20.05
C GLY A 217 8.04 22.81 21.08
N GLY A 218 6.88 23.29 20.63
CA GLY A 218 5.97 24.19 21.36
C GLY A 218 4.75 23.51 21.96
#